data_AF-A0A2V5P7Y2-F1
#
_entry.id   AF-A0A2V5P7Y2-F1
#
_cell.length_a   1.000
_cell.length_b   1.000
_cell.length_c   1.000
_cell.angle_alpha   90.00
_cell.angle_beta   90.00
_cell.angle_gamma   90.00
#
_symmetry.space_group_name_H-M   'P 1'
#
loop_
_entity.id
_entity.type
_entity.pdbx_description
1 polymer ?
#
loop_
_entity_poly.entity_id
_entity_poly.type
_entity_poly.pdbx_seq_one_letter_code
_entity_poly.pdbx_strand_id
1 'polypeptide(L)'
;MPWHSKRNEARSYVIHQPEKSNRIRHIIYANKHLGSGGLTKLQGGTWNLSGVNTYTGPTTVSAGRLNVNSPGSLAAGSAVSVASGATLGGNGTINGPVTVASGGTLAPGTSIGTLTLGSSPSLGGTLSMEINRSAVPNADKLNVLAPLTYGGTLTIVNVGSGLTGGEAVDLFDATSFSGSFSTMNLPTPPAGDNWYTGDLTFDGTLKLNRPPVASDKTYTRGKGISLKIFKSDLLVGASDPDSGSGDSVSYDALTSTGTQGAAVSEDSGTIYYEPANDNNDVMTFRVKDTRGGTVTKNLV
;
A
#
# COMPACT_ATOMS: atom_id res chain seq x y z
N MET A 1 -14.83 11.88 -66.94
CA MET A 1 -13.86 11.31 -65.99
C MET A 1 -14.33 11.63 -64.58
N PRO A 2 -14.94 10.69 -63.83
CA PRO A 2 -15.31 10.93 -62.44
C PRO A 2 -14.18 10.47 -61.50
N TRP A 3 -13.82 11.36 -60.59
CA TRP A 3 -13.00 11.14 -59.42
C TRP A 3 -13.58 10.03 -58.52
N HIS A 4 -12.79 8.99 -58.22
CA HIS A 4 -13.09 8.07 -57.12
C HIS A 4 -12.19 8.40 -55.91
N SER A 5 -12.80 9.04 -54.91
CA SER A 5 -12.26 9.15 -53.55
C SER A 5 -12.18 7.75 -52.93
N LYS A 6 -10.97 7.27 -52.61
CA LYS A 6 -10.76 6.06 -51.82
C LYS A 6 -10.92 6.40 -50.34
N ARG A 7 -11.98 5.86 -49.72
CA ARG A 7 -12.19 5.87 -48.27
C ARG A 7 -11.03 5.12 -47.58
N ASN A 8 -10.46 5.76 -46.58
CA ASN A 8 -9.42 5.21 -45.73
C ASN A 8 -10.08 4.32 -44.66
N GLU A 9 -10.18 3.01 -44.93
CA GLU A 9 -10.70 2.05 -43.95
C GLU A 9 -9.61 1.69 -42.94
N ALA A 10 -9.84 2.05 -41.67
CA ALA A 10 -9.02 1.64 -40.54
C ALA A 10 -9.09 0.12 -40.40
N ARG A 11 -7.98 -0.58 -40.68
CA ARG A 11 -7.87 -2.03 -40.50
C ARG A 11 -7.35 -2.32 -39.09
N SER A 12 -8.20 -2.85 -38.22
CA SER A 12 -7.80 -3.48 -36.97
C SER A 12 -6.98 -4.73 -37.28
N TYR A 13 -5.73 -4.80 -36.79
CA TYR A 13 -4.85 -5.93 -37.04
C TYR A 13 -4.97 -6.94 -35.89
N VAL A 14 -5.75 -8.00 -36.10
CA VAL A 14 -5.78 -9.17 -35.20
C VAL A 14 -4.74 -10.16 -35.70
N ILE A 15 -3.67 -10.39 -34.95
CA ILE A 15 -2.65 -11.38 -35.29
C ILE A 15 -3.02 -12.70 -34.62
N HIS A 16 -3.46 -13.68 -35.41
CA HIS A 16 -3.36 -15.10 -35.07
C HIS A 16 -2.33 -15.73 -36.02
N GLN A 17 -1.39 -16.51 -35.49
CA GLN A 17 -0.67 -17.51 -36.28
C GLN A 17 -0.65 -18.85 -35.52
N PRO A 18 -0.79 -19.97 -36.24
CA PRO A 18 -0.74 -21.31 -35.65
C PRO A 18 0.71 -21.75 -35.44
N GLU A 19 0.88 -22.68 -34.49
CA GLU A 19 2.15 -23.23 -34.04
C GLU A 19 2.99 -23.87 -35.16
N LYS A 20 4.32 -23.65 -35.08
CA LYS A 20 5.46 -24.52 -35.47
C LYS A 20 6.59 -23.73 -36.12
N SER A 21 7.34 -22.95 -35.34
CA SER A 21 8.79 -22.79 -35.55
C SER A 21 9.41 -22.07 -34.34
N ASN A 22 10.27 -22.77 -33.61
CA ASN A 22 10.96 -22.29 -32.40
C ASN A 22 12.12 -21.34 -32.72
N ARG A 23 11.87 -20.32 -33.54
CA ARG A 23 12.74 -19.18 -33.77
C ARG A 23 11.92 -17.91 -33.68
N ILE A 24 11.75 -17.42 -32.45
CA ILE A 24 11.09 -16.14 -32.17
C ILE A 24 11.98 -15.01 -32.71
N ARG A 25 11.91 -14.76 -34.02
CA ARG A 25 12.19 -13.43 -34.56
C ARG A 25 10.95 -12.61 -34.26
N HIS A 26 10.94 -11.98 -33.10
CA HIS A 26 9.95 -10.97 -32.75
C HIS A 26 10.20 -9.77 -33.65
N ILE A 27 9.63 -9.79 -34.86
CA ILE A 27 9.67 -8.66 -35.78
C ILE A 27 8.68 -7.64 -35.22
N ILE A 28 9.17 -6.80 -34.31
CA ILE A 28 8.59 -5.50 -34.05
C ILE A 28 8.79 -4.74 -35.35
N TYR A 29 7.74 -4.61 -36.17
CA TYR A 29 7.73 -3.54 -37.14
C TYR A 29 7.73 -2.24 -36.34
N ALA A 30 8.91 -1.66 -36.13
CA ALA A 30 9.06 -0.25 -35.80
C ALA A 30 8.57 0.58 -37.01
N ASN A 31 7.28 0.49 -37.32
CA ASN A 31 6.66 1.27 -38.37
C ASN A 31 6.03 2.50 -37.71
N LYS A 32 6.73 3.60 -37.93
CA LYS A 32 6.43 5.04 -37.76
C LYS A 32 5.01 5.50 -38.19
N HIS A 33 4.06 4.61 -38.47
CA HIS A 33 2.75 4.89 -39.05
C HIS A 33 1.62 4.05 -38.42
N LEU A 34 1.49 4.07 -37.09
CA LEU A 34 0.22 3.63 -36.49
C LEU A 34 -0.80 4.76 -36.34
N GLY A 35 -0.42 6.05 -36.38
CA GLY A 35 -1.38 7.15 -36.34
C GLY A 35 -2.41 6.97 -35.20
N SER A 36 -3.67 6.69 -35.57
CA SER A 36 -4.81 6.39 -34.68
C SER A 36 -5.06 4.90 -34.35
N GLY A 37 -4.25 3.98 -34.88
CA GLY A 37 -4.32 2.55 -34.58
C GLY A 37 -3.95 2.24 -33.13
N GLY A 38 -4.59 1.23 -32.55
CA GLY A 38 -4.39 0.81 -31.16
C GLY A 38 -3.64 -0.50 -31.02
N LEU A 39 -3.32 -0.85 -29.77
CA LEU A 39 -2.71 -2.13 -29.39
C LEU A 39 -3.74 -2.99 -28.64
N THR A 40 -3.89 -4.26 -29.00
CA THR A 40 -4.73 -5.20 -28.25
C THR A 40 -3.95 -6.46 -27.91
N LYS A 41 -3.79 -6.72 -26.60
CA LYS A 41 -3.14 -7.91 -26.05
C LYS A 41 -4.22 -8.95 -25.69
N LEU A 42 -4.39 -9.94 -26.57
CA LEU A 42 -5.44 -10.96 -26.46
C LEU A 42 -4.97 -12.30 -25.86
N GLN A 43 -3.69 -12.63 -26.01
CA GLN A 43 -3.17 -13.95 -25.66
C GLN A 43 -2.64 -14.00 -24.23
N GLY A 44 -2.38 -15.19 -23.71
CA GLY A 44 -1.61 -15.38 -22.48
C GLY A 44 -0.16 -14.86 -22.58
N GLY A 45 0.64 -15.12 -21.55
CA GLY A 45 2.05 -14.72 -21.50
C GLY A 45 2.30 -13.21 -21.41
N THR A 46 3.56 -12.81 -21.56
CA THR A 46 4.04 -11.45 -21.31
C THR A 46 4.49 -10.76 -22.59
N TRP A 47 3.99 -9.55 -22.84
CA TRP A 47 4.55 -8.62 -23.84
C TRP A 47 5.35 -7.53 -23.12
N ASN A 48 6.52 -7.19 -23.66
CA ASN A 48 7.36 -6.11 -23.15
C ASN A 48 7.47 -5.01 -24.21
N LEU A 49 7.04 -3.80 -23.86
CA LEU A 49 7.20 -2.59 -24.66
C LEU A 49 8.34 -1.75 -24.08
N SER A 50 9.50 -1.82 -24.72
CA SER A 50 10.72 -1.13 -24.26
C SER A 50 11.07 0.12 -25.05
N GLY A 51 10.33 0.40 -26.13
CA GLY A 51 10.51 1.58 -26.98
C GLY A 51 9.45 2.65 -26.72
N VAL A 52 9.70 3.86 -27.23
CA VAL A 52 8.70 4.95 -27.23
C VAL A 52 7.61 4.62 -28.25
N ASN A 53 6.40 4.35 -27.79
CA ASN A 53 5.26 4.03 -28.65
C ASN A 53 4.42 5.29 -28.89
N THR A 54 4.40 5.76 -30.13
CA THR A 54 3.78 7.04 -30.53
C THR A 54 2.37 6.91 -31.07
N TYR A 55 1.78 5.71 -31.08
CA TYR A 55 0.40 5.52 -31.50
C TYR A 55 -0.56 6.18 -30.51
N THR A 56 -1.68 6.70 -31.02
CA THR A 56 -2.70 7.36 -30.19
C THR A 56 -4.01 6.59 -30.11
N GLY A 57 -4.12 5.45 -30.80
CA GLY A 57 -5.23 4.53 -30.58
C GLY A 57 -5.16 3.86 -29.19
N PRO A 58 -6.26 3.25 -28.74
CA PRO A 58 -6.33 2.66 -27.41
C PRO A 58 -5.38 1.46 -27.26
N THR A 59 -4.91 1.24 -26.03
CA THR A 59 -4.23 0.01 -25.61
C THR A 59 -5.17 -0.83 -24.76
N THR A 60 -5.55 -2.01 -25.21
CA THR A 60 -6.41 -2.92 -24.45
C THR A 60 -5.63 -4.17 -24.05
N VAL A 61 -5.55 -4.42 -22.74
CA VAL A 61 -4.95 -5.61 -22.16
C VAL A 61 -6.07 -6.56 -21.76
N SER A 62 -6.39 -7.51 -22.64
CA SER A 62 -7.49 -8.46 -22.44
C SER A 62 -7.06 -9.74 -21.73
N ALA A 63 -5.78 -10.14 -21.82
CA ALA A 63 -5.26 -11.32 -21.15
C ALA A 63 -3.73 -11.27 -20.95
N GLY A 64 -3.23 -12.06 -19.99
CA GLY A 64 -1.81 -12.14 -19.67
C GLY A 64 -1.24 -10.80 -19.17
N ARG A 65 0.07 -10.59 -19.36
CA ARG A 65 0.77 -9.39 -18.88
C ARG A 65 1.26 -8.50 -20.03
N LEU A 66 1.04 -7.20 -19.92
CA LEU A 66 1.69 -6.17 -20.73
C LEU A 66 2.59 -5.34 -19.82
N ASN A 67 3.89 -5.39 -20.06
CA ASN A 67 4.86 -4.52 -19.41
C ASN A 67 5.22 -3.34 -20.31
N VAL A 68 5.13 -2.13 -19.79
CA VAL A 68 5.77 -0.94 -20.37
C VAL A 68 7.04 -0.71 -19.57
N ASN A 69 8.21 -0.97 -20.17
CA ASN A 69 9.49 -0.96 -19.47
C ASN A 69 10.37 0.19 -19.94
N SER A 70 11.04 0.87 -19.01
CA SER A 70 11.94 1.99 -19.31
C SER A 70 13.03 1.58 -20.34
N PRO A 71 13.34 2.44 -21.34
CA PRO A 71 12.82 3.80 -21.56
C PRO A 71 11.48 3.86 -22.31
N GLY A 72 10.78 2.74 -22.43
CA GLY A 72 9.54 2.60 -23.16
C GLY A 72 8.37 3.39 -22.58
N SER A 73 7.51 3.84 -23.48
CA SER A 73 6.36 4.66 -23.11
C SER A 73 5.15 4.49 -24.03
N LEU A 74 3.97 4.87 -23.54
CA LEU A 74 2.73 5.03 -24.31
C LEU A 74 2.36 6.52 -24.40
N ALA A 75 1.95 6.98 -25.58
CA ALA A 75 1.58 8.37 -25.81
C ALA A 75 0.33 8.81 -25.01
N ALA A 76 0.22 10.11 -24.73
CA ALA A 76 -0.89 10.68 -23.94
C ALA A 76 -2.27 10.41 -24.57
N GLY A 77 -2.35 10.30 -25.91
CA GLY A 77 -3.58 9.96 -26.61
C GLY A 77 -4.01 8.50 -26.48
N SER A 78 -3.13 7.58 -26.09
CA SER A 78 -3.45 6.15 -25.97
C SER A 78 -4.04 5.85 -24.59
N ALA A 79 -5.37 5.85 -24.49
CA ALA A 79 -6.06 5.32 -23.32
C ALA A 79 -5.77 3.82 -23.12
N VAL A 80 -5.50 3.41 -21.89
CA VAL A 80 -5.18 2.02 -21.53
C VAL A 80 -6.31 1.40 -20.73
N SER A 81 -6.83 0.25 -21.18
CA SER A 81 -7.81 -0.54 -20.45
C SER A 81 -7.25 -1.91 -20.07
N VAL A 82 -7.39 -2.28 -18.79
CA VAL A 82 -6.97 -3.59 -18.26
C VAL A 82 -8.21 -4.37 -17.86
N ALA A 83 -8.47 -5.47 -18.57
CA ALA A 83 -9.61 -6.33 -18.33
C ALA A 83 -9.38 -7.28 -17.13
N SER A 84 -10.46 -7.93 -16.69
CA SER A 84 -10.38 -8.98 -15.67
C SER A 84 -9.44 -10.10 -16.08
N GLY A 85 -8.59 -10.55 -15.16
CA GLY A 85 -7.57 -11.58 -15.39
C GLY A 85 -6.34 -11.13 -16.19
N ALA A 86 -6.26 -9.85 -16.57
CA ALA A 86 -5.11 -9.26 -17.24
C ALA A 86 -4.27 -8.41 -16.27
N THR A 87 -2.99 -8.22 -16.64
CA THR A 87 -2.04 -7.42 -15.85
C THR A 87 -1.36 -6.38 -16.73
N LEU A 88 -1.39 -5.13 -16.27
CA LEU A 88 -0.52 -4.06 -16.75
C LEU A 88 0.61 -3.86 -15.73
N GLY A 89 1.85 -3.71 -16.19
CA GLY A 89 2.97 -3.46 -15.31
C GLY A 89 4.18 -2.88 -16.01
N GLY A 90 5.35 -3.08 -15.42
CA GLY A 90 6.63 -2.58 -15.92
C GLY A 90 7.08 -1.31 -15.21
N ASN A 91 8.21 -0.75 -15.66
CA ASN A 91 8.87 0.39 -15.03
C ASN A 91 9.04 1.61 -15.94
N GLY A 92 8.24 1.71 -17.01
CA GLY A 92 8.25 2.79 -17.98
C GLY A 92 7.21 3.87 -17.70
N THR A 93 6.80 4.59 -18.75
CA THR A 93 5.84 5.71 -18.66
C THR A 93 4.58 5.49 -19.48
N ILE A 94 3.42 5.62 -18.87
CA ILE A 94 2.12 5.58 -19.56
C ILE A 94 1.49 6.96 -19.45
N ASN A 95 1.53 7.75 -20.53
CA ASN A 95 1.07 9.14 -20.48
C ASN A 95 -0.46 9.27 -20.58
N GLY A 96 -1.13 8.31 -21.23
CA GLY A 96 -2.57 8.29 -21.37
C GLY A 96 -3.30 7.80 -20.11
N PRO A 97 -4.63 7.96 -20.03
CA PRO A 97 -5.41 7.50 -18.90
C PRO A 97 -5.37 5.98 -18.78
N VAL A 98 -5.28 5.47 -17.56
CA VAL A 98 -5.31 4.03 -17.26
C VAL A 98 -6.60 3.68 -16.52
N THR A 99 -7.33 2.69 -17.02
CA THR A 99 -8.48 2.12 -16.33
C THR A 99 -8.21 0.65 -16.02
N VAL A 100 -8.17 0.32 -14.74
CA VAL A 100 -8.05 -1.05 -14.24
C VAL A 100 -9.44 -1.52 -13.83
N ALA A 101 -10.06 -2.36 -14.67
CA ALA A 101 -11.38 -2.90 -14.36
C ALA A 101 -11.33 -3.83 -13.15
N SER A 102 -12.49 -4.13 -12.56
CA SER A 102 -12.61 -5.18 -11.53
C SER A 102 -12.03 -6.50 -12.05
N GLY A 103 -11.21 -7.15 -11.22
CA GLY A 103 -10.45 -8.35 -11.58
C GLY A 103 -9.20 -8.11 -12.44
N GLY A 104 -8.97 -6.89 -12.94
CA GLY A 104 -7.73 -6.50 -13.58
C GLY A 104 -6.64 -6.16 -12.56
N THR A 105 -5.38 -6.22 -12.98
CA THR A 105 -4.23 -5.91 -12.11
C THR A 105 -3.33 -4.83 -12.70
N LEU A 106 -2.98 -3.84 -11.88
CA LEU A 106 -1.85 -2.93 -12.10
C LEU A 106 -0.71 -3.38 -11.18
N ALA A 107 0.47 -3.64 -11.73
CA ALA A 107 1.62 -4.15 -10.98
C ALA A 107 2.88 -3.40 -11.42
N PRO A 108 3.18 -2.24 -10.80
CA PRO A 108 4.40 -1.49 -11.07
C PRO A 108 5.65 -2.36 -10.96
N GLY A 109 6.68 -2.01 -11.74
CA GLY A 109 7.94 -2.72 -11.75
C GLY A 109 7.95 -4.01 -12.58
N THR A 110 9.16 -4.55 -12.66
CA THR A 110 9.44 -5.96 -13.00
C THR A 110 10.08 -6.65 -11.79
N SER A 111 9.68 -6.23 -10.58
CA SER A 111 10.21 -6.56 -9.26
C SER A 111 11.67 -6.14 -9.00
N ILE A 112 11.97 -5.19 -8.12
CA ILE A 112 11.17 -4.05 -7.67
C ILE A 112 11.32 -2.92 -8.72
N GLY A 113 10.30 -2.09 -8.93
CA GLY A 113 10.46 -0.90 -9.77
C GLY A 113 9.32 0.13 -9.74
N THR A 114 9.58 1.24 -10.42
CA THR A 114 8.66 2.39 -10.49
C THR A 114 7.95 2.44 -11.84
N LEU A 115 6.61 2.41 -11.85
CA LEU A 115 5.80 2.72 -13.03
C LEU A 115 5.33 4.16 -12.96
N THR A 116 5.50 4.93 -14.04
CA THR A 116 5.04 6.31 -14.11
C THR A 116 3.75 6.42 -14.92
N LEU A 117 2.72 7.07 -14.36
CA LEU A 117 1.48 7.43 -15.03
C LEU A 117 1.40 8.94 -15.22
N GLY A 118 1.15 9.39 -16.45
CA GLY A 118 0.99 10.81 -16.77
C GLY A 118 -0.40 11.38 -16.44
N SER A 119 -1.37 10.50 -16.16
CA SER A 119 -2.76 10.87 -15.85
C SER A 119 -3.25 10.08 -14.63
N SER A 120 -4.26 10.62 -13.93
CA SER A 120 -4.92 9.93 -12.83
C SER A 120 -5.52 8.58 -13.30
N PRO A 121 -5.17 7.45 -12.66
CA PRO A 121 -5.77 6.16 -13.00
C PRO A 121 -7.17 6.01 -12.40
N SER A 122 -8.00 5.18 -13.04
CA SER A 122 -9.20 4.61 -12.43
C SER A 122 -8.87 3.22 -11.89
N LEU A 123 -8.83 3.07 -10.57
CA LEU A 123 -8.47 1.84 -9.86
C LEU A 123 -9.72 1.10 -9.39
N GLY A 124 -10.28 0.22 -10.23
CA GLY A 124 -11.38 -0.68 -9.88
C GLY A 124 -10.95 -2.13 -9.60
N GLY A 125 -9.71 -2.48 -9.95
CA GLY A 125 -9.12 -3.81 -9.78
C GLY A 125 -8.13 -3.89 -8.62
N THR A 126 -7.07 -4.68 -8.81
CA THR A 126 -5.97 -4.83 -7.84
C THR A 126 -4.78 -3.98 -8.26
N LEU A 127 -4.25 -3.20 -7.32
CA LEU A 127 -2.90 -2.69 -7.38
C LEU A 127 -2.00 -3.64 -6.58
N SER A 128 -1.09 -4.33 -7.26
CA SER A 128 -0.15 -5.27 -6.64
C SER A 128 1.22 -4.63 -6.57
N MET A 129 1.73 -4.45 -5.35
CA MET A 129 3.04 -3.86 -5.09
C MET A 129 3.92 -4.86 -4.34
N GLU A 130 5.18 -4.96 -4.71
CA GLU A 130 6.16 -5.80 -4.05
C GLU A 130 7.02 -4.98 -3.09
N ILE A 131 7.38 -5.56 -1.95
CA ILE A 131 8.30 -4.96 -0.98
C ILE A 131 9.44 -5.92 -0.67
N ASN A 132 10.61 -5.36 -0.40
CA ASN A 132 11.78 -6.05 0.09
C ASN A 132 12.62 -5.07 0.89
N ARG A 133 12.59 -5.19 2.23
CA ARG A 133 13.31 -4.28 3.14
C ARG A 133 14.83 -4.25 2.94
N SER A 134 15.40 -5.25 2.25
CA SER A 134 16.83 -5.32 1.96
C SER A 134 17.20 -4.75 0.58
N ALA A 135 16.22 -4.38 -0.24
CA ALA A 135 16.44 -3.79 -1.57
C ALA A 135 16.49 -2.25 -1.51
N VAL A 136 17.12 -1.64 -2.53
CA VAL A 136 17.11 -0.19 -2.75
C VAL A 136 16.72 0.06 -4.21
N PRO A 137 15.54 0.63 -4.49
CA PRO A 137 14.45 0.95 -3.55
C PRO A 137 13.85 -0.30 -2.88
N ASN A 138 13.21 -0.12 -1.73
CA ASN A 138 12.67 -1.21 -0.90
C ASN A 138 11.24 -1.63 -1.27
N ALA A 139 10.62 -0.97 -2.25
CA ALA A 139 9.26 -1.22 -2.68
C ALA A 139 9.05 -0.83 -4.14
N ASP A 140 8.08 -1.50 -4.78
CA ASP A 140 7.48 -0.99 -6.01
C ASP A 140 6.87 0.39 -5.75
N LYS A 141 6.84 1.22 -6.80
CA LYS A 141 6.28 2.56 -6.72
C LYS A 141 5.38 2.89 -7.90
N LEU A 142 4.21 3.45 -7.62
CA LEU A 142 3.35 4.06 -8.62
C LEU A 142 3.52 5.58 -8.56
N ASN A 143 4.25 6.12 -9.54
CA ASN A 143 4.45 7.56 -9.66
C ASN A 143 3.36 8.15 -10.58
N VAL A 144 2.46 8.96 -10.06
CA VAL A 144 1.36 9.58 -10.79
C VAL A 144 1.63 11.08 -10.90
N LEU A 145 1.76 11.61 -12.13
CA LEU A 145 2.03 13.03 -12.36
C LEU A 145 0.77 13.91 -12.26
N ALA A 146 -0.25 13.42 -11.57
CA ALA A 146 -1.59 13.97 -11.42
C ALA A 146 -2.18 13.55 -10.06
N PRO A 147 -3.38 14.02 -9.66
CA PRO A 147 -4.03 13.54 -8.44
C PRO A 147 -4.26 12.03 -8.46
N LEU A 148 -4.05 11.35 -7.34
CA LEU A 148 -4.35 9.94 -7.17
C LEU A 148 -5.56 9.77 -6.25
N THR A 149 -6.63 9.17 -6.79
CA THR A 149 -7.75 8.69 -5.98
C THR A 149 -7.60 7.19 -5.80
N TYR A 150 -7.45 6.75 -4.56
CA TYR A 150 -7.42 5.34 -4.20
C TYR A 150 -8.79 4.68 -4.45
N GLY A 151 -8.75 3.41 -4.80
CA GLY A 151 -9.92 2.58 -5.06
C GLY A 151 -9.52 1.12 -5.26
N GLY A 152 -10.50 0.22 -5.34
CA GLY A 152 -10.23 -1.20 -5.56
C GLY A 152 -9.44 -1.83 -4.41
N THR A 153 -8.52 -2.73 -4.74
CA THR A 153 -7.72 -3.48 -3.75
C THR A 153 -6.25 -3.10 -3.82
N LEU A 154 -5.62 -2.80 -2.69
CA LEU A 154 -4.16 -2.80 -2.55
C LEU A 154 -3.72 -4.19 -2.10
N THR A 155 -2.76 -4.79 -2.79
CA THR A 155 -2.09 -6.01 -2.36
C THR A 155 -0.60 -5.74 -2.24
N ILE A 156 -0.03 -6.03 -1.07
CA ILE A 156 1.41 -5.93 -0.82
C ILE A 156 1.98 -7.35 -0.74
N VAL A 157 3.02 -7.61 -1.52
CA VAL A 157 3.72 -8.90 -1.56
C VAL A 157 5.14 -8.70 -1.03
N ASN A 158 5.48 -9.33 0.09
CA ASN A 158 6.88 -9.35 0.53
C ASN A 158 7.66 -10.39 -0.28
N VAL A 159 8.55 -9.92 -1.15
CA VAL A 159 9.43 -10.76 -1.98
C VAL A 159 10.84 -10.91 -1.37
N GLY A 160 11.07 -10.28 -0.22
CA GLY A 160 12.34 -10.25 0.47
C GLY A 160 12.37 -11.06 1.77
N SER A 161 13.29 -10.66 2.66
CA SER A 161 13.36 -11.19 4.01
C SER A 161 12.11 -10.81 4.84
N GLY A 162 11.84 -11.55 5.91
CA GLY A 162 10.74 -11.26 6.82
C GLY A 162 10.82 -9.84 7.38
N LEU A 163 9.66 -9.21 7.56
CA LEU A 163 9.52 -7.86 8.13
C LEU A 163 9.97 -7.85 9.60
N THR A 164 10.43 -6.69 10.07
CA THR A 164 11.03 -6.53 11.39
C THR A 164 10.41 -5.42 12.25
N GLY A 165 9.51 -4.61 11.67
CA GLY A 165 8.90 -3.48 12.34
C GLY A 165 9.67 -2.18 12.08
N GLY A 166 8.95 -1.08 11.98
CA GLY A 166 9.48 0.27 11.70
C GLY A 166 9.73 0.54 10.22
N GLU A 167 9.49 -0.42 9.31
CA GLU A 167 9.64 -0.16 7.88
C GLU A 167 8.65 0.89 7.38
N ALA A 168 9.17 1.86 6.64
CA ALA A 168 8.37 2.76 5.81
C ALA A 168 8.60 2.40 4.33
N VAL A 169 7.52 2.16 3.60
CA VAL A 169 7.55 1.88 2.16
C VAL A 169 6.79 2.97 1.41
N ASP A 170 7.54 3.69 0.60
CA ASP A 170 7.04 4.76 -0.28
C ASP A 170 6.46 4.10 -1.56
N LEU A 171 5.14 3.98 -1.59
CA LEU A 171 4.43 3.26 -2.64
C LEU A 171 3.87 4.18 -3.72
N PHE A 172 3.65 5.46 -3.39
CA PHE A 172 2.89 6.38 -4.23
C PHE A 172 3.50 7.78 -4.25
N ASP A 173 3.74 8.31 -5.44
CA ASP A 173 3.87 9.75 -5.65
C ASP A 173 2.64 10.26 -6.40
N ALA A 174 2.10 11.40 -5.97
CA ALA A 174 1.03 12.10 -6.66
C ALA A 174 1.06 13.60 -6.35
N THR A 175 0.35 14.41 -7.13
CA THR A 175 0.17 15.84 -6.80
C THR A 175 -0.77 16.05 -5.60
N SER A 176 -1.64 15.08 -5.35
CA SER A 176 -2.51 14.99 -4.17
C SER A 176 -3.10 13.58 -4.05
N PHE A 177 -3.48 13.19 -2.84
CA PHE A 177 -4.07 11.89 -2.54
C PHE A 177 -5.51 12.05 -2.03
N SER A 178 -6.39 11.13 -2.40
CA SER A 178 -7.80 11.11 -1.97
C SER A 178 -8.39 9.71 -2.04
N GLY A 179 -9.59 9.52 -1.50
CA GLY A 179 -10.28 8.23 -1.51
C GLY A 179 -9.66 7.22 -0.55
N SER A 180 -10.00 5.94 -0.73
CA SER A 180 -9.45 4.84 0.05
C SER A 180 -9.49 3.54 -0.76
N PHE A 181 -8.61 2.59 -0.44
CA PHE A 181 -8.75 1.24 -0.95
C PHE A 181 -9.96 0.57 -0.30
N SER A 182 -10.79 -0.10 -1.09
CA SER A 182 -11.91 -0.91 -0.59
C SER A 182 -11.44 -2.15 0.15
N THR A 183 -10.25 -2.65 -0.16
CA THR A 183 -9.62 -3.80 0.51
C THR A 183 -8.10 -3.62 0.51
N MET A 184 -7.45 -4.04 1.58
CA MET A 184 -5.99 -4.08 1.68
C MET A 184 -5.55 -5.48 2.10
N ASN A 185 -4.83 -6.17 1.22
CA ASN A 185 -4.21 -7.46 1.47
C ASN A 185 -2.74 -7.23 1.80
N LEU A 186 -2.43 -7.04 3.09
CA LEU A 186 -1.09 -6.76 3.56
C LEU A 186 -0.44 -8.01 4.16
N PRO A 187 0.89 -8.19 4.05
CA PRO A 187 1.59 -9.27 4.73
C PRO A 187 1.32 -9.25 6.23
N THR A 188 1.29 -10.43 6.86
CA THR A 188 1.14 -10.52 8.31
C THR A 188 2.31 -9.79 8.99
N PRO A 189 2.04 -8.78 9.85
CA PRO A 189 3.08 -8.08 10.57
C PRO A 189 3.73 -9.00 11.63
N PRO A 190 4.97 -8.71 12.07
CA PRO A 190 5.55 -9.35 13.25
C PRO A 190 4.64 -9.22 14.47
N ALA A 191 4.79 -10.12 15.43
CA ALA A 191 3.94 -10.15 16.62
C ALA A 191 4.04 -8.83 17.42
N GLY A 192 2.90 -8.18 17.63
CA GLY A 192 2.80 -6.90 18.34
C GLY A 192 2.79 -5.68 17.43
N ASP A 193 3.28 -5.81 16.19
CA ASP A 193 3.29 -4.73 15.20
C ASP A 193 1.95 -4.63 14.47
N ASN A 194 1.69 -3.48 13.87
CA ASN A 194 0.51 -3.25 13.04
C ASN A 194 0.85 -2.40 11.80
N TRP A 195 0.08 -2.58 10.73
CA TRP A 195 0.17 -1.65 9.59
C TRP A 195 -0.51 -0.32 9.94
N TYR A 196 0.16 0.78 9.63
CA TYR A 196 -0.38 2.13 9.69
C TYR A 196 -0.52 2.70 8.28
N THR A 197 -1.75 3.05 7.92
CA THR A 197 -2.14 3.47 6.57
C THR A 197 -2.51 4.95 6.47
N GLY A 198 -2.44 5.70 7.57
CA GLY A 198 -2.85 7.11 7.60
C GLY A 198 -2.02 8.00 6.68
N ASP A 199 -0.77 7.60 6.41
CA ASP A 199 0.13 8.36 5.55
C ASP A 199 -0.12 8.14 4.06
N LEU A 200 -0.89 7.12 3.67
CA LEU A 200 -1.27 6.93 2.26
C LEU A 200 -1.97 8.16 1.69
N THR A 201 -2.84 8.81 2.46
CA THR A 201 -3.53 10.04 2.03
C THR A 201 -2.74 11.32 2.27
N PHE A 202 -1.59 11.24 2.93
CA PHE A 202 -0.75 12.39 3.25
C PHE A 202 0.45 12.50 2.30
N ASP A 203 1.24 11.43 2.21
CA ASP A 203 2.47 11.39 1.43
C ASP A 203 2.64 10.10 0.59
N GLY A 204 1.68 9.17 0.63
CA GLY A 204 1.74 7.93 -0.15
C GLY A 204 2.52 6.79 0.50
N THR A 205 2.92 6.96 1.76
CA THR A 205 3.71 5.95 2.50
C THR A 205 2.81 4.97 3.26
N LEU A 206 3.20 3.69 3.25
CA LEU A 206 2.68 2.68 4.17
C LEU A 206 3.74 2.37 5.23
N LYS A 207 3.36 2.33 6.51
CA LYS A 207 4.29 2.09 7.62
C LYS A 207 3.94 0.83 8.39
N LEU A 208 4.96 0.05 8.74
CA LEU A 208 4.84 -1.03 9.71
C LEU A 208 5.19 -0.48 11.10
N ASN A 209 4.16 -0.22 11.90
CA ASN A 209 4.26 0.40 13.21
C ASN A 209 4.66 -0.60 14.29
N ARG A 210 5.64 -0.26 15.12
CA ARG A 210 6.00 -1.02 16.32
C ARG A 210 5.21 -0.49 17.51
N PRO A 211 4.80 -1.36 18.45
CA PRO A 211 4.04 -0.92 19.61
C PRO A 211 4.89 -0.03 20.53
N PRO A 212 4.25 0.81 21.34
CA PRO A 212 4.94 1.64 22.31
C PRO A 212 5.62 0.77 23.38
N VAL A 213 6.71 1.28 23.95
CA VAL A 213 7.41 0.68 25.08
C VAL A 213 6.93 1.34 26.36
N ALA A 214 6.59 0.51 27.36
CA ALA A 214 6.27 0.95 28.72
C ALA A 214 6.76 -0.09 29.74
N SER A 215 6.81 0.30 31.00
CA SER A 215 7.26 -0.54 32.11
C SER A 215 6.16 -0.79 33.12
N ASP A 216 6.26 -1.91 33.83
CA ASP A 216 5.44 -2.18 35.01
C ASP A 216 5.65 -1.08 36.05
N LYS A 217 4.61 -0.81 36.84
CA LYS A 217 4.59 0.24 37.87
C LYS A 217 4.23 -0.39 39.20
N THR A 218 4.85 0.12 40.27
CA THR A 218 4.59 -0.36 41.63
C THR A 218 4.32 0.81 42.55
N TYR A 219 3.24 0.75 43.32
CA TYR A 219 2.86 1.75 44.31
C TYR A 219 2.68 1.10 45.69
N THR A 220 3.28 1.70 46.71
CA THR A 220 3.13 1.23 48.09
C THR A 220 2.13 2.11 48.84
N ARG A 221 1.23 1.48 49.61
CA ARG A 221 0.29 2.16 50.51
C ARG A 221 0.44 1.66 51.95
N GLY A 222 0.00 2.49 52.90
CA GLY A 222 -0.27 2.04 54.27
C GLY A 222 -1.46 1.09 54.32
N LYS A 223 -1.63 0.39 55.45
CA LYS A 223 -2.79 -0.49 55.67
C LYS A 223 -4.10 0.28 55.62
N GLY A 224 -5.07 -0.21 54.85
CA GLY A 224 -6.38 0.42 54.65
C GLY A 224 -6.37 1.80 53.95
N ILE A 225 -5.23 2.26 53.43
CA ILE A 225 -5.12 3.58 52.78
C ILE A 225 -5.37 3.46 51.29
N SER A 226 -6.26 4.29 50.75
CA SER A 226 -6.51 4.41 49.32
C SER A 226 -5.34 5.03 48.56
N LEU A 227 -5.19 4.68 47.28
CA LEU A 227 -4.19 5.26 46.38
C LEU A 227 -4.84 6.20 45.37
N LYS A 228 -4.13 7.29 45.10
CA LYS A 228 -4.38 8.19 43.97
C LYS A 228 -3.18 8.10 43.02
N ILE A 229 -3.40 7.55 41.84
CA ILE A 229 -2.33 7.27 40.86
C ILE A 229 -2.55 8.15 39.65
N PHE A 230 -1.61 9.03 39.34
CA PHE A 230 -1.71 9.88 38.15
C PHE A 230 -1.33 9.08 36.90
N LYS A 231 -2.14 9.20 35.84
CA LYS A 231 -1.92 8.54 34.55
C LYS A 231 -0.60 9.00 33.91
N SER A 232 -0.17 10.24 34.16
CA SER A 232 1.13 10.75 33.75
C SER A 232 2.30 9.95 34.36
N ASP A 233 2.17 9.48 35.59
CA ASP A 233 3.23 8.72 36.28
C ASP A 233 3.38 7.31 35.68
N LEU A 234 2.27 6.75 35.18
CA LEU A 234 2.25 5.49 34.44
C LEU A 234 2.99 5.62 33.10
N LEU A 235 3.07 6.82 32.53
CA LEU A 235 3.78 7.11 31.28
C LEU A 235 5.25 7.51 31.47
N VAL A 236 5.73 7.68 32.71
CA VAL A 236 7.15 8.00 32.94
C VAL A 236 8.03 6.88 32.41
N GLY A 237 8.90 7.22 31.45
CA GLY A 237 9.77 6.27 30.75
C GLY A 237 9.12 5.53 29.58
N ALA A 238 7.85 5.78 29.27
CA ALA A 238 7.22 5.27 28.07
C ALA A 238 7.76 6.00 26.83
N SER A 239 7.94 5.27 25.73
CA SER A 239 8.44 5.81 24.47
C SER A 239 7.90 5.01 23.29
N ASP A 240 8.02 5.57 22.09
CA ASP A 240 7.69 4.87 20.87
C ASP A 240 8.95 4.65 20.00
N PRO A 241 9.24 3.41 19.56
CA PRO A 241 10.39 3.13 18.69
C PRO A 241 10.37 3.90 17.35
N ASP A 242 9.19 4.35 16.90
CA ASP A 242 8.92 5.04 15.64
C ASP A 242 8.65 6.55 15.82
N SER A 243 8.85 7.07 17.05
CA SER A 243 8.55 8.46 17.45
C SER A 243 9.17 9.56 16.58
N GLY A 244 10.34 9.32 15.98
CA GLY A 244 11.00 10.26 15.06
C GLY A 244 10.19 10.63 13.82
N SER A 245 9.09 9.91 13.56
CA SER A 245 8.16 10.15 12.45
C SER A 245 6.83 10.78 12.90
N GLY A 246 6.75 11.33 14.10
CA GLY A 246 5.54 11.94 14.66
C GLY A 246 4.66 10.97 15.45
N ASP A 247 5.19 9.82 15.87
CA ASP A 247 4.46 8.88 16.72
C ASP A 247 4.58 9.24 18.20
N SER A 248 3.47 9.25 18.91
CA SER A 248 3.44 9.67 20.31
C SER A 248 2.70 8.67 21.19
N VAL A 249 3.20 8.49 22.41
CA VAL A 249 2.62 7.57 23.40
C VAL A 249 1.62 8.29 24.30
N SER A 250 0.56 7.58 24.68
CA SER A 250 -0.45 8.07 25.61
C SER A 250 -1.04 6.94 26.45
N TYR A 251 -1.63 7.29 27.59
CA TYR A 251 -2.41 6.34 28.37
C TYR A 251 -3.66 5.95 27.59
N ASP A 252 -4.00 4.67 27.60
CA ASP A 252 -5.20 4.19 26.93
C ASP A 252 -6.30 3.82 27.93
N ALA A 253 -6.07 2.81 28.76
CA ALA A 253 -7.10 2.30 29.67
C ALA A 253 -6.51 1.45 30.80
N LEU A 254 -7.25 1.32 31.90
CA LEU A 254 -7.07 0.23 32.84
C LEU A 254 -7.77 -1.00 32.27
N THR A 255 -7.02 -2.10 32.09
CA THR A 255 -7.52 -3.31 31.43
C THR A 255 -7.93 -4.41 32.42
N SER A 256 -7.52 -4.31 33.68
CA SER A 256 -8.05 -5.11 34.79
C SER A 256 -7.93 -4.36 36.11
N THR A 257 -8.86 -4.60 37.03
CA THR A 257 -8.92 -3.94 38.35
C THR A 257 -8.40 -4.82 39.49
N GLY A 258 -7.60 -5.83 39.17
CA GLY A 258 -7.06 -6.76 40.16
C GLY A 258 -8.05 -7.82 40.64
N THR A 259 -7.60 -8.65 41.58
CA THR A 259 -8.36 -9.81 42.11
C THR A 259 -8.65 -9.72 43.60
N GLN A 260 -8.14 -8.68 44.28
CA GLN A 260 -8.31 -8.52 45.72
C GLN A 260 -9.62 -7.80 46.11
N GLY A 261 -10.51 -7.54 45.15
CA GLY A 261 -11.83 -6.96 45.40
C GLY A 261 -11.83 -5.46 45.69
N ALA A 262 -10.75 -4.75 45.35
CA ALA A 262 -10.66 -3.31 45.49
C ALA A 262 -11.71 -2.60 44.62
N ALA A 263 -12.24 -1.47 45.10
CA ALA A 263 -13.02 -0.57 44.27
C ALA A 263 -12.07 0.35 43.50
N VAL A 264 -12.19 0.35 42.17
CA VAL A 264 -11.30 1.12 41.28
C VAL A 264 -12.13 2.01 40.38
N SER A 265 -11.77 3.28 40.29
CA SER A 265 -12.42 4.25 39.40
C SER A 265 -11.38 5.14 38.72
N GLU A 266 -11.75 5.76 37.61
CA GLU A 266 -10.86 6.63 36.82
C GLU A 266 -11.55 7.95 36.47
N ASP A 267 -10.77 9.03 36.45
CA ASP A 267 -11.12 10.29 35.79
C ASP A 267 -10.17 10.57 34.61
N SER A 268 -10.15 11.80 34.09
CA SER A 268 -9.31 12.17 32.94
C SER A 268 -7.80 12.07 33.21
N GLY A 269 -7.35 12.22 34.45
CA GLY A 269 -5.92 12.27 34.80
C GLY A 269 -5.49 11.25 35.85
N THR A 270 -6.42 10.55 36.49
CA THR A 270 -6.17 9.83 37.74
C THR A 270 -6.91 8.50 37.77
N ILE A 271 -6.27 7.52 38.41
CA ILE A 271 -6.87 6.26 38.87
C ILE A 271 -6.98 6.33 40.39
N TYR A 272 -8.17 6.04 40.92
CA TYR A 272 -8.45 5.94 42.34
C TYR A 272 -8.63 4.47 42.71
N TYR A 273 -7.87 4.02 43.70
CA TYR A 273 -7.89 2.63 44.18
C TYR A 273 -8.24 2.61 45.67
N GLU A 274 -9.32 1.92 46.03
CA GLU A 274 -9.80 1.74 47.39
C GLU A 274 -9.68 0.26 47.80
N PRO A 275 -8.73 -0.10 48.70
CA PRO A 275 -8.49 -1.50 49.05
C PRO A 275 -9.64 -2.11 49.85
N ALA A 276 -10.06 -3.33 49.49
CA ALA A 276 -10.97 -4.13 50.32
C ALA A 276 -10.22 -4.92 51.43
N ASN A 277 -8.91 -5.10 51.28
CA ASN A 277 -8.03 -5.77 52.23
C ASN A 277 -6.59 -5.28 52.07
N ASP A 278 -5.70 -5.73 52.96
CA ASP A 278 -4.29 -5.30 52.98
C ASP A 278 -3.35 -6.10 52.07
N ASN A 279 -3.85 -7.09 51.33
CA ASN A 279 -3.02 -7.90 50.45
C ASN A 279 -2.51 -7.06 49.25
N ASN A 280 -1.42 -7.52 48.65
CA ASN A 280 -0.96 -7.00 47.37
C ASN A 280 -2.00 -7.33 46.30
N ASP A 281 -2.28 -6.38 45.42
CA ASP A 281 -3.13 -6.56 44.26
C ASP A 281 -2.31 -6.35 42.99
N VAL A 282 -2.76 -6.88 41.88
CA VAL A 282 -2.10 -6.70 40.57
C VAL A 282 -3.16 -6.34 39.56
N MET A 283 -3.18 -5.07 39.18
CA MET A 283 -3.98 -4.54 38.10
C MET A 283 -3.17 -4.50 36.80
N THR A 284 -3.81 -4.20 35.69
CA THR A 284 -3.11 -3.98 34.42
C THR A 284 -3.60 -2.70 33.76
N PHE A 285 -2.68 -1.93 33.19
CA PHE A 285 -2.97 -0.74 32.40
C PHE A 285 -2.38 -0.88 30.99
N ARG A 286 -2.96 -0.17 30.03
CA ARG A 286 -2.54 -0.15 28.64
C ARG A 286 -2.07 1.23 28.23
N VAL A 287 -0.93 1.25 27.53
CA VAL A 287 -0.39 2.41 26.82
C VAL A 287 -0.62 2.19 25.34
N LYS A 288 -0.96 3.25 24.61
CA LYS A 288 -1.12 3.23 23.15
C LYS A 288 -0.23 4.28 22.50
N ASP A 289 0.04 4.08 21.23
CA ASP A 289 0.61 5.09 20.36
C ASP A 289 -0.48 5.78 19.50
N THR A 290 -0.05 6.63 18.56
CA THR A 290 -0.95 7.33 17.63
C THR A 290 -1.24 6.56 16.35
N ARG A 291 -0.63 5.39 16.18
CA ARG A 291 -0.69 4.54 14.98
C ARG A 291 -1.33 3.19 15.22
N GLY A 292 -1.91 2.97 16.39
CA GLY A 292 -2.72 1.80 16.74
C GLY A 292 -1.98 0.71 17.50
N GLY A 293 -0.69 0.88 17.77
CA GLY A 293 0.08 -0.03 18.62
C GLY A 293 -0.26 0.18 20.09
N THR A 294 -0.21 -0.92 20.85
CA THR A 294 -0.49 -0.89 22.30
C THR A 294 0.42 -1.85 23.06
N VAL A 295 0.63 -1.55 24.34
CA VAL A 295 1.30 -2.45 25.28
C VAL A 295 0.57 -2.45 26.62
N THR A 296 0.40 -3.63 27.21
CA THR A 296 -0.18 -3.78 28.57
C THR A 296 0.93 -4.05 29.58
N LYS A 297 0.80 -3.41 30.76
CA LYS A 297 1.77 -3.49 31.85
C LYS A 297 1.07 -3.70 33.18
N ASN A 298 1.80 -4.30 34.12
CA ASN A 298 1.29 -4.52 35.46
C ASN A 298 1.35 -3.21 36.26
N LEU A 299 0.33 -3.02 37.07
CA LEU A 299 0.26 -2.02 38.13
C LEU A 299 0.08 -2.76 39.45
N VAL A 300 1.16 -2.82 40.23
CA VAL A 300 1.30 -3.57 41.48
C VAL A 300 1.20 -2.64 42.69
#